data_AF-A0A841ALM3-F1
#
_entry.id   AF-A0A841ALM3-F1
#
_cell.length_a   1.000
_cell.length_b   1.000
_cell.length_c   1.000
_cell.angle_alpha   90.00
_cell.angle_beta   90.00
_cell.angle_gamma   90.00
#
_symmetry.space_group_name_H-M   'P 1'
#
loop_
_entity.id
_entity.type
_entity.pdbx_description
1 polymer ?
#
loop_
_entity_poly.entity_id
_entity_poly.type
_entity_poly.pdbx_seq_one_letter_code
_entity_poly.pdbx_strand_id
1 'polypeptide(L)'
;MPACLSAIVGGDNPLALPRAARVVVLLVDGLGAAALKARAGHARTLVSLMTPKAVIDSGFPTTTAAALATLTTGTDPGQHGMVGYTVLDPANDRVLKQLSGWDSKVDPFAWQPMPTVFERAVDRGLDAVAIGPERYRDSGFSKAVLRGARYLGASTIGDRFATVVDWLREPGTSGIAYVYVPELDVAGHATGSESSEWTNWLEILDAAVRELSDALGPDDGLIITADHGVVDIAEHNHVLFDGEAALVDGVRHVAGEPRCLQLHFEPDASAGQRAAVVDAWRAAEGHRAWIATRDEAIAAGWFGEVRDEVLPRIGDLLVAARKGIAYYDGRTLGHGTRMVGYHGSWSPEELRVPLLRLGAFRR
;
A
#
# COMPACT_ATOMS: atom_id res chain seq x y z
N MET A 1 4.95 -11.44 -1.02
CA MET A 1 5.61 -12.40 -0.11
C MET A 1 5.38 -13.90 -0.40
N PRO A 2 4.30 -14.38 -1.03
CA PRO A 2 4.12 -15.83 -1.26
C PRO A 2 5.28 -16.52 -2.02
N ALA A 3 5.87 -15.82 -2.99
CA ALA A 3 7.06 -16.29 -3.70
C ALA A 3 8.26 -16.49 -2.77
N CYS A 4 8.43 -15.62 -1.77
CA CYS A 4 9.49 -15.71 -0.76
C CYS A 4 9.29 -16.94 0.15
N LEU A 5 8.06 -17.20 0.59
CA LEU A 5 7.75 -18.41 1.35
C LEU A 5 8.01 -19.68 0.52
N SER A 6 7.65 -19.65 -0.76
CA SER A 6 7.90 -20.75 -1.71
C SER A 6 9.40 -21.01 -1.88
N ALA A 7 10.23 -19.96 -1.90
CA ALA A 7 11.69 -20.07 -1.95
C ALA A 7 12.27 -20.79 -0.71
N ILE A 8 11.69 -20.59 0.48
CA ILE A 8 12.13 -21.24 1.72
C ILE A 8 11.84 -22.73 1.70
N VAL A 9 10.62 -23.08 1.30
CA VAL A 9 10.11 -24.47 1.31
C VAL A 9 10.51 -25.27 0.06
N GLY A 10 11.21 -24.64 -0.90
CA GLY A 10 11.72 -25.29 -2.10
C GLY A 10 10.68 -25.53 -3.19
N GLY A 11 9.66 -24.69 -3.29
CA GLY A 11 8.64 -24.74 -4.35
C GLY A 11 8.88 -23.76 -5.49
N ASP A 12 8.25 -24.04 -6.64
CA ASP A 12 8.22 -23.10 -7.77
C ASP A 12 7.55 -21.79 -7.38
N ASN A 13 8.04 -20.67 -7.93
CA ASN A 13 7.51 -19.36 -7.62
C ASN A 13 7.60 -18.39 -8.82
N PRO A 14 6.65 -17.44 -8.94
CA PRO A 14 6.54 -16.58 -10.12
C PRO A 14 7.71 -15.58 -10.27
N LEU A 15 8.48 -15.37 -9.21
CA LEU A 15 9.65 -14.50 -9.22
C LEU A 15 10.95 -15.25 -9.56
N ALA A 16 10.89 -16.58 -9.75
CA ALA A 16 12.04 -17.45 -9.95
C ALA A 16 13.13 -17.25 -8.86
N LEU A 17 12.71 -17.02 -7.62
CA LEU A 17 13.63 -16.89 -6.48
C LEU A 17 14.29 -18.26 -6.21
N PRO A 18 15.62 -18.33 -6.12
CA PRO A 18 16.30 -19.55 -5.74
C PRO A 18 16.00 -19.89 -4.27
N ARG A 19 16.32 -21.12 -3.86
CA ARG A 19 16.15 -21.56 -2.49
C ARG A 19 16.98 -20.71 -1.51
N ALA A 20 16.39 -20.34 -0.38
CA ALA A 20 17.03 -19.62 0.71
C ALA A 20 16.51 -20.15 2.06
N ALA A 21 17.32 -20.18 3.11
CA ALA A 21 16.88 -20.62 4.44
C ALA A 21 16.12 -19.53 5.18
N ARG A 22 16.55 -18.27 5.00
CA ARG A 22 15.99 -17.08 5.64
C ARG A 22 15.70 -16.05 4.56
N VAL A 23 14.49 -15.50 4.56
CA VAL A 23 14.11 -14.48 3.58
C VAL A 23 13.63 -13.22 4.27
N VAL A 24 14.26 -12.10 3.94
CA VAL A 24 13.87 -10.77 4.37
C VAL A 24 13.10 -10.10 3.23
N VAL A 25 11.92 -9.58 3.54
CA VAL A 25 11.13 -8.72 2.66
C VAL A 25 11.11 -7.34 3.28
N LEU A 26 11.98 -6.47 2.77
CA LEU A 26 12.02 -5.06 3.12
C LEU A 26 11.00 -4.31 2.27
N LEU A 27 9.98 -3.78 2.94
CA LEU A 27 9.01 -2.91 2.33
C LEU A 27 9.26 -1.46 2.75
N VAL A 28 9.48 -0.62 1.76
CA VAL A 28 9.74 0.80 1.92
C VAL A 28 8.52 1.57 1.41
N ASP A 29 7.74 2.13 2.33
CA ASP A 29 6.50 2.82 2.02
C ASP A 29 6.77 4.05 1.14
N GLY A 30 5.99 4.20 0.06
CA GLY A 30 6.10 5.33 -0.86
C GLY A 30 7.36 5.35 -1.74
N LEU A 31 8.18 4.29 -1.78
CA LEU A 31 9.38 4.22 -2.63
C LEU A 31 9.02 3.90 -4.11
N GLY A 32 8.49 4.89 -4.81
CA GLY A 32 8.17 4.77 -6.24
C GLY A 32 9.41 4.63 -7.13
N ALA A 33 9.32 3.82 -8.19
CA ALA A 33 10.43 3.58 -9.11
C ALA A 33 10.84 4.85 -9.88
N ALA A 34 9.91 5.78 -10.12
CA ALA A 34 10.20 7.07 -10.74
C ALA A 34 11.02 7.98 -9.81
N ALA A 35 10.57 8.15 -8.55
CA ALA A 35 11.25 8.95 -7.55
C ALA A 35 12.67 8.43 -7.25
N LEU A 36 12.82 7.10 -7.10
CA LEU A 36 14.14 6.48 -6.91
C LEU A 36 15.11 6.78 -8.07
N LYS A 37 14.63 6.73 -9.32
CA LYS A 37 15.45 7.08 -10.49
C LYS A 37 15.79 8.57 -10.53
N ALA A 38 14.82 9.44 -10.21
CA ALA A 38 15.02 10.89 -10.18
C ALA A 38 16.02 11.34 -9.11
N ARG A 39 16.18 10.56 -8.04
CA ARG A 39 17.13 10.80 -6.93
C ARG A 39 18.30 9.82 -6.91
N ALA A 40 18.66 9.26 -8.06
CA ALA A 40 19.68 8.21 -8.16
C ALA A 40 21.05 8.57 -7.57
N GLY A 41 21.43 9.84 -7.56
CA GLY A 41 22.67 10.32 -6.94
C GLY A 41 22.76 10.06 -5.43
N HIS A 42 21.61 9.91 -4.77
CA HIS A 42 21.44 9.78 -3.32
C HIS A 42 21.16 8.34 -2.86
N ALA A 43 20.98 7.40 -3.79
CA ALA A 43 20.62 6.01 -3.51
C ALA A 43 21.46 5.02 -4.33
N ARG A 44 22.79 5.13 -4.23
CA ARG A 44 23.71 4.37 -5.09
C ARG A 44 23.53 2.86 -4.92
N THR A 45 23.28 2.39 -3.69
CA THR A 45 23.08 0.97 -3.40
C THR A 45 21.82 0.47 -4.07
N LEU A 46 20.68 1.12 -3.82
CA LEU A 46 19.39 0.74 -4.40
C LEU A 46 19.37 0.85 -5.93
N VAL A 47 19.89 1.95 -6.48
CA VAL A 47 19.90 2.17 -7.93
C VAL A 47 20.83 1.22 -8.65
N SER A 48 21.92 0.76 -8.03
CA SER A 48 22.79 -0.26 -8.65
C SER A 48 22.07 -1.59 -8.93
N LEU A 49 20.96 -1.84 -8.24
CA LEU A 49 20.13 -3.04 -8.40
C LEU A 49 18.99 -2.85 -9.42
N MET A 50 18.77 -1.62 -9.88
CA MET A 50 17.71 -1.31 -10.83
C MET A 50 18.06 -1.84 -12.22
N THR A 51 17.22 -2.71 -12.73
CA THR A 51 17.22 -3.17 -14.13
C THR A 51 15.83 -2.95 -14.74
N PRO A 52 15.65 -3.06 -16.07
CA PRO A 52 14.32 -2.98 -16.67
C PRO A 52 13.32 -4.00 -16.09
N LYS A 53 13.81 -5.12 -15.54
CA LYS A 53 13.00 -6.17 -14.89
C LYS A 53 12.83 -5.98 -13.38
N ALA A 54 13.48 -4.98 -12.78
CA ALA A 54 13.43 -4.69 -11.34
C ALA A 54 12.32 -3.69 -11.00
N VAL A 55 11.30 -3.57 -11.84
CA VAL A 55 10.13 -2.72 -11.60
C VAL A 55 8.88 -3.57 -11.80
N ILE A 56 8.01 -3.55 -10.80
CA ILE A 56 6.71 -4.23 -10.79
C ILE A 56 5.61 -3.21 -10.51
N ASP A 57 4.38 -3.67 -10.62
CA ASP A 57 3.19 -2.87 -10.33
C ASP A 57 2.64 -3.30 -8.97
N SER A 58 2.30 -2.35 -8.10
CA SER A 58 1.77 -2.64 -6.76
C SER A 58 0.33 -3.19 -6.77
N GLY A 59 -0.45 -2.80 -7.77
CA GLY A 59 -1.89 -3.07 -7.86
C GLY A 59 -2.72 -1.81 -7.62
N PHE A 60 -4.02 -2.00 -7.41
CA PHE A 60 -4.97 -0.90 -7.19
C PHE A 60 -5.97 -1.21 -6.08
N PRO A 61 -6.35 -0.21 -5.25
CA PRO A 61 -5.80 1.14 -5.21
C PRO A 61 -4.35 1.15 -4.72
N THR A 62 -3.56 2.12 -5.18
CA THR A 62 -2.15 2.31 -4.78
C THR A 62 -2.09 2.96 -3.41
N THR A 63 -2.59 2.24 -2.40
CA THR A 63 -2.71 2.69 -1.02
C THR A 63 -2.12 1.65 -0.09
N THR A 64 -1.43 2.08 0.95
CA THR A 64 -0.78 1.22 1.95
C THR A 64 -1.72 0.10 2.43
N ALA A 65 -2.97 0.41 2.77
CA ALA A 65 -3.91 -0.58 3.30
C ALA A 65 -4.16 -1.76 2.35
N ALA A 66 -4.33 -1.46 1.05
CA ALA A 66 -4.57 -2.48 0.03
C ALA A 66 -3.29 -3.24 -0.29
N ALA A 67 -2.21 -2.52 -0.59
CA ALA A 67 -0.96 -3.10 -1.03
C ALA A 67 -0.29 -3.97 0.06
N LEU A 68 -0.33 -3.58 1.33
CA LEU A 68 0.19 -4.42 2.43
C LEU A 68 -0.62 -5.71 2.59
N ALA A 69 -1.95 -5.64 2.48
CA ALA A 69 -2.79 -6.82 2.53
C ALA A 69 -2.55 -7.74 1.33
N THR A 70 -2.41 -7.19 0.11
CA THR A 70 -2.00 -7.96 -1.09
C THR A 70 -0.64 -8.63 -0.87
N LEU A 71 0.35 -7.89 -0.39
CA LEU A 71 1.71 -8.38 -0.19
C LEU A 71 1.77 -9.56 0.78
N THR A 72 1.04 -9.42 1.89
CA THR A 72 1.05 -10.35 3.04
C THR A 72 0.10 -11.52 2.87
N THR A 73 -0.93 -11.43 2.03
CA THR A 73 -1.87 -12.55 1.77
C THR A 73 -1.58 -13.24 0.44
N GLY A 74 -1.11 -12.49 -0.56
CA GLY A 74 -0.96 -12.93 -1.94
C GLY A 74 -2.27 -12.96 -2.72
N THR A 75 -3.27 -12.19 -2.30
CA THR A 75 -4.60 -12.12 -2.94
C THR A 75 -4.90 -10.67 -3.34
N ASP A 76 -5.85 -10.47 -4.25
CA ASP A 76 -6.25 -9.13 -4.69
C ASP A 76 -7.18 -8.42 -3.67
N PRO A 77 -7.34 -7.09 -3.75
CA PRO A 77 -8.21 -6.32 -2.87
C PRO A 77 -9.65 -6.79 -2.76
N GLY A 78 -10.24 -7.29 -3.84
CA GLY A 78 -11.57 -7.88 -3.87
C GLY A 78 -11.71 -9.14 -3.01
N GLN A 79 -10.61 -9.86 -2.74
CA GLN A 79 -10.58 -11.05 -1.92
C GLN A 79 -10.31 -10.73 -0.44
N HIS A 80 -9.23 -10.00 -0.17
CA HIS A 80 -8.84 -9.67 1.21
C HIS A 80 -9.65 -8.51 1.81
N GLY A 81 -10.38 -7.73 1.01
CA GLY A 81 -11.34 -6.75 1.49
C GLY A 81 -10.77 -5.40 1.90
N MET A 82 -9.47 -5.14 1.63
CA MET A 82 -8.86 -3.82 1.85
C MET A 82 -8.88 -3.05 0.52
N VAL A 83 -10.00 -2.39 0.22
CA VAL A 83 -10.29 -1.80 -1.10
C VAL A 83 -10.10 -0.27 -1.19
N GLY A 84 -9.40 0.34 -0.24
CA GLY A 84 -9.15 1.78 -0.19
C GLY A 84 -8.52 2.25 1.14
N TYR A 85 -8.00 3.47 1.18
CA TYR A 85 -7.50 4.08 2.43
C TYR A 85 -8.60 4.27 3.48
N THR A 86 -9.70 4.91 3.06
CA THR A 86 -10.97 4.89 3.77
C THR A 86 -12.00 4.11 2.96
N VAL A 87 -12.90 3.40 3.62
CA VAL A 87 -13.94 2.57 2.98
C VAL A 87 -15.22 2.62 3.79
N LEU A 88 -16.36 2.29 3.18
CA LEU A 88 -17.61 2.15 3.92
C LEU A 88 -17.56 0.90 4.81
N ASP A 89 -17.90 1.08 6.09
CA ASP A 89 -18.31 0.04 7.03
C ASP A 89 -19.84 -0.09 6.97
N PRO A 90 -20.37 -1.01 6.14
CA PRO A 90 -21.81 -1.07 5.86
C PRO A 90 -22.62 -1.48 7.10
N ALA A 91 -22.01 -2.24 8.03
CA ALA A 91 -22.70 -2.71 9.23
C ALA A 91 -22.94 -1.59 10.24
N ASN A 92 -22.10 -0.55 10.22
CA ASN A 92 -22.17 0.58 11.15
C ASN A 92 -22.46 1.92 10.45
N ASP A 93 -22.73 1.89 9.14
CA ASP A 93 -23.04 3.05 8.30
C ASP A 93 -22.08 4.24 8.51
N ARG A 94 -20.78 3.96 8.40
CA ARG A 94 -19.71 4.96 8.60
C ARG A 94 -18.54 4.74 7.67
N VAL A 95 -17.73 5.77 7.47
CA VAL A 95 -16.44 5.66 6.78
C VAL A 95 -15.37 5.20 7.78
N LEU A 96 -14.74 4.06 7.49
CA LEU A 96 -13.65 3.46 8.27
C LEU A 96 -12.30 3.80 7.64
N LYS A 97 -11.40 4.43 8.40
CA LYS A 97 -10.00 4.62 8.01
C LYS A 97 -9.20 3.36 8.29
N GLN A 98 -8.76 2.66 7.24
CA GLN A 98 -8.21 1.31 7.39
C GLN A 98 -6.85 1.23 8.07
N LEU A 99 -6.11 2.34 8.22
CA LEU A 99 -4.83 2.34 8.93
C LEU A 99 -4.97 2.69 10.43
N SER A 100 -6.06 3.33 10.86
CA SER A 100 -6.15 3.87 12.23
C SER A 100 -7.56 3.90 12.85
N GLY A 101 -8.60 3.62 12.09
CA GLY A 101 -10.01 3.75 12.51
C GLY A 101 -10.60 2.52 13.19
N TRP A 102 -9.77 1.54 13.55
CA TRP A 102 -10.22 0.27 14.12
C TRP A 102 -10.70 0.45 15.56
N ASP A 103 -11.88 -0.06 15.87
CA ASP A 103 -12.47 -0.11 17.20
C ASP A 103 -13.18 -1.45 17.43
N SER A 104 -13.88 -1.61 18.56
CA SER A 104 -14.55 -2.86 18.92
C SER A 104 -15.71 -3.25 17.99
N LYS A 105 -16.14 -2.39 17.06
CA LYS A 105 -17.24 -2.69 16.13
C LYS A 105 -16.76 -3.43 14.88
N VAL A 106 -15.45 -3.41 14.61
CA VAL A 106 -14.87 -4.02 13.41
C VAL A 106 -13.82 -5.03 13.84
N ASP A 107 -14.15 -6.31 13.73
CA ASP A 107 -13.19 -7.39 13.96
C ASP A 107 -12.19 -7.47 12.80
N PRO A 108 -10.88 -7.26 13.03
CA PRO A 108 -9.84 -7.38 11.99
C PRO A 108 -9.81 -8.74 11.28
N PHE A 109 -10.18 -9.81 11.96
CA PHE A 109 -10.12 -11.18 11.45
C PHE A 109 -11.27 -11.45 10.47
N ALA A 110 -12.48 -11.01 10.80
CA ALA A 110 -13.61 -11.05 9.88
C ALA A 110 -13.45 -10.03 8.73
N TRP A 111 -12.84 -8.87 9.00
CA TRP A 111 -12.68 -7.82 7.98
C TRP A 111 -11.74 -8.24 6.86
N GLN A 112 -10.60 -8.86 7.20
CA GLN A 112 -9.63 -9.41 6.26
C GLN A 112 -9.51 -10.92 6.52
N PRO A 113 -10.26 -11.77 5.79
CA PRO A 113 -10.38 -13.19 6.13
C PRO A 113 -9.34 -14.09 5.45
N MET A 114 -8.47 -13.55 4.60
CA MET A 114 -7.50 -14.38 3.88
C MET A 114 -6.30 -14.72 4.76
N PRO A 115 -5.85 -15.98 4.80
CA PRO A 115 -4.67 -16.37 5.55
C PRO A 115 -3.44 -15.56 5.15
N THR A 116 -2.69 -15.08 6.12
CA THR A 116 -1.44 -14.38 5.84
C THR A 116 -0.34 -15.37 5.44
N VAL A 117 0.71 -14.87 4.80
CA VAL A 117 1.95 -15.63 4.53
C VAL A 117 2.61 -16.05 5.83
N PHE A 118 2.46 -15.29 6.92
CA PHE A 118 3.05 -15.62 8.21
C PHE A 118 2.33 -16.79 8.88
N GLU A 119 0.99 -16.82 8.87
CA GLU A 119 0.20 -17.98 9.33
C GLU A 119 0.64 -19.24 8.56
N ARG A 120 0.72 -19.15 7.23
CA ARG A 120 1.20 -20.25 6.38
C ARG A 120 2.65 -20.67 6.64
N ALA A 121 3.50 -19.76 7.10
CA ALA A 121 4.89 -20.06 7.44
C ALA A 121 4.95 -20.82 8.79
N VAL A 122 4.24 -20.32 9.80
CA VAL A 122 4.16 -20.95 11.13
C VAL A 122 3.55 -22.34 11.05
N ASP A 123 2.51 -22.55 10.24
CA ASP A 123 1.90 -23.87 10.00
C ASP A 123 2.89 -24.90 9.44
N ARG A 124 3.98 -24.43 8.82
CA ARG A 124 5.08 -25.27 8.29
C ARG A 124 6.27 -25.37 9.24
N GLY A 125 6.16 -24.87 10.47
CA GLY A 125 7.22 -24.87 11.46
C GLY A 125 8.34 -23.87 11.18
N LEU A 126 8.08 -22.84 10.38
CA LEU A 126 9.04 -21.78 10.07
C LEU A 126 8.85 -20.59 11.02
N ASP A 127 9.93 -19.86 11.32
CA ASP A 127 9.83 -18.60 12.04
C ASP A 127 9.25 -17.50 11.13
N ALA A 128 8.46 -16.62 11.72
CA ALA A 128 7.75 -15.56 11.03
C ALA A 128 7.76 -14.29 11.87
N VAL A 129 8.47 -13.26 11.42
CA VAL A 129 8.61 -12.00 12.15
C VAL A 129 8.16 -10.81 11.32
N ALA A 130 7.53 -9.85 11.99
CA ALA A 130 7.19 -8.55 11.43
C ALA A 130 7.92 -7.46 12.24
N ILE A 131 8.75 -6.68 11.56
CA ILE A 131 9.61 -5.66 12.16
C ILE A 131 9.12 -4.29 11.69
N GLY A 132 8.78 -3.40 12.62
CA GLY A 132 8.25 -2.08 12.29
C GLY A 132 8.15 -1.15 13.49
N PRO A 133 7.64 0.08 13.34
CA PRO A 133 7.44 1.00 14.44
C PRO A 133 6.56 0.42 15.56
N GLU A 134 6.99 0.57 16.82
CA GLU A 134 6.30 0.03 18.00
C GLU A 134 4.82 0.44 18.07
N ARG A 135 4.49 1.68 17.65
CA ARG A 135 3.11 2.19 17.61
C ARG A 135 2.14 1.34 16.76
N TYR A 136 2.64 0.51 15.85
CA TYR A 136 1.80 -0.33 14.99
C TYR A 136 1.55 -1.72 15.56
N ARG A 137 2.29 -2.17 16.59
CA ARG A 137 2.24 -3.54 17.12
C ARG A 137 0.81 -4.06 17.30
N ASP A 138 -0.01 -3.30 18.01
CA ASP A 138 -1.35 -3.73 18.43
C ASP A 138 -2.49 -3.07 17.65
N SER A 139 -2.16 -2.37 16.56
CA SER A 139 -3.17 -1.72 15.71
C SER A 139 -4.12 -2.76 15.08
N GLY A 140 -5.37 -2.38 14.86
CA GLY A 140 -6.34 -3.28 14.20
C GLY A 140 -5.87 -3.68 12.79
N PHE A 141 -5.19 -2.78 12.08
CA PHE A 141 -4.62 -3.07 10.77
C PHE A 141 -3.52 -4.14 10.84
N SER A 142 -2.57 -4.01 11.77
CA SER A 142 -1.54 -5.04 11.99
C SER A 142 -2.15 -6.38 12.37
N LYS A 143 -3.20 -6.38 13.21
CA LYS A 143 -3.95 -7.59 13.55
C LYS A 143 -4.72 -8.20 12.36
N ALA A 144 -5.03 -7.42 11.34
CA ALA A 144 -5.61 -7.94 10.10
C ALA A 144 -4.53 -8.57 9.21
N VAL A 145 -3.43 -7.86 8.92
CA VAL A 145 -2.53 -8.23 7.81
C VAL A 145 -1.24 -8.93 8.25
N LEU A 146 -0.89 -8.89 9.54
CA LEU A 146 0.35 -9.47 10.09
C LEU A 146 0.10 -10.67 11.02
N ARG A 147 -1.11 -11.25 11.02
CA ARG A 147 -1.45 -12.43 11.83
C ARG A 147 -0.43 -13.55 11.61
N GLY A 148 -0.10 -14.29 12.67
CA GLY A 148 0.91 -15.35 12.64
C GLY A 148 2.34 -14.85 12.82
N ALA A 149 2.65 -13.57 12.56
CA ALA A 149 3.98 -13.03 12.81
C ALA A 149 4.18 -12.64 14.27
N ARG A 150 5.38 -12.90 14.79
CA ARG A 150 5.86 -12.26 16.02
C ARG A 150 6.29 -10.83 15.69
N TYR A 151 5.62 -9.85 16.29
CA TYR A 151 5.93 -8.44 16.05
C TYR A 151 7.17 -8.02 16.87
N LEU A 152 8.15 -7.42 16.20
CA LEU A 152 9.37 -6.89 16.79
C LEU A 152 9.43 -5.39 16.51
N GLY A 153 9.09 -4.59 17.53
CA GLY A 153 9.06 -3.14 17.40
C GLY A 153 10.44 -2.52 17.49
N ALA A 154 10.71 -1.60 16.58
CA ALA A 154 11.97 -0.84 16.53
C ALA A 154 11.73 0.58 16.00
N SER A 155 12.38 1.56 16.64
CA SER A 155 12.05 2.98 16.50
C SER A 155 12.60 3.59 15.22
N THR A 156 13.89 3.41 14.95
CA THR A 156 14.56 4.01 13.78
C THR A 156 14.79 3.00 12.66
N ILE A 157 15.14 3.48 11.46
CA ILE A 157 15.56 2.62 10.35
C ILE A 157 16.73 1.74 10.79
N GLY A 158 17.73 2.34 11.46
CA GLY A 158 18.89 1.60 11.99
C GLY A 158 18.49 0.49 12.97
N ASP A 159 17.61 0.78 13.94
CA ASP A 159 17.15 -0.22 14.91
C ASP A 159 16.41 -1.39 14.24
N ARG A 160 15.58 -1.08 13.24
CA ARG A 160 14.87 -2.11 12.46
C ARG A 160 15.84 -3.02 11.73
N PHE A 161 16.89 -2.44 11.12
CA PHE A 161 17.89 -3.21 10.38
C PHE A 161 18.81 -4.01 11.33
N ALA A 162 19.16 -3.46 12.49
CA ALA A 162 19.85 -4.22 13.54
C ALA A 162 19.01 -5.42 14.00
N THR A 163 17.70 -5.24 14.19
CA THR A 163 16.77 -6.32 14.54
C THR A 163 16.75 -7.43 13.47
N VAL A 164 16.82 -7.06 12.18
CA VAL A 164 16.95 -8.04 11.09
C VAL A 164 18.25 -8.82 11.19
N VAL A 165 19.37 -8.14 11.45
CA VAL A 165 20.69 -8.78 11.58
C VAL A 165 20.70 -9.76 12.77
N ASP A 166 20.11 -9.39 13.89
CA ASP A 166 19.99 -10.27 15.06
C ASP A 166 19.16 -11.51 14.74
N TRP A 167 18.03 -11.34 14.03
CA TRP A 167 17.20 -12.45 13.57
C TRP A 167 17.93 -13.37 12.59
N LEU A 168 18.70 -12.82 11.64
CA LEU A 168 19.51 -13.60 10.69
C LEU A 168 20.60 -14.42 11.38
N ARG A 169 21.11 -13.94 12.52
CA ARG A 169 22.18 -14.59 13.30
C ARG A 169 21.66 -15.63 14.29
N GLU A 170 20.36 -15.70 14.52
CA GLU A 170 19.77 -16.66 15.46
C GLU A 170 20.04 -18.10 14.97
N PRO A 171 20.72 -18.94 15.78
CA PRO A 171 21.10 -20.29 15.35
C PRO A 171 19.89 -21.18 15.04
N GLY A 172 19.90 -21.81 13.87
CA GLY A 172 18.84 -22.72 13.45
C GLY A 172 17.59 -22.03 12.89
N THR A 173 17.56 -20.70 12.83
CA THR A 173 16.43 -19.95 12.26
C THR A 173 16.30 -20.23 10.76
N SER A 174 15.11 -20.66 10.36
CA SER A 174 14.64 -20.69 8.98
C SER A 174 13.24 -20.10 8.95
N GLY A 175 13.02 -19.15 8.05
CA GLY A 175 11.79 -18.35 8.14
C GLY A 175 11.78 -17.11 7.27
N ILE A 176 10.75 -16.30 7.51
CA ILE A 176 10.50 -15.06 6.77
C ILE A 176 10.39 -13.87 7.73
N ALA A 177 11.11 -12.80 7.39
CA ALA A 177 11.04 -11.52 8.07
C ALA A 177 10.44 -10.47 7.15
N TYR A 178 9.38 -9.79 7.59
CA TYR A 178 8.85 -8.59 6.96
C TYR A 178 9.36 -7.36 7.71
N VAL A 179 9.90 -6.38 7.00
CA VAL A 179 10.46 -5.16 7.58
C VAL A 179 9.76 -3.96 6.95
N TYR A 180 9.14 -3.11 7.76
CA TYR A 180 8.41 -1.94 7.29
C TYR A 180 9.14 -0.65 7.61
N VAL A 181 9.35 0.18 6.58
CA VAL A 181 10.02 1.49 6.65
C VAL A 181 9.05 2.56 6.12
N PRO A 182 8.33 3.30 6.99
CA PRO A 182 7.34 4.30 6.58
C PRO A 182 7.91 5.70 6.27
N GLU A 183 9.20 5.95 6.56
CA GLU A 183 9.73 7.32 6.64
C GLU A 183 9.65 8.11 5.32
N LEU A 184 9.82 7.44 4.17
CA LEU A 184 9.75 8.10 2.87
C LEU A 184 8.34 8.55 2.52
N ASP A 185 7.33 7.73 2.77
CA ASP A 185 5.94 8.12 2.58
C ASP A 185 5.53 9.29 3.49
N VAL A 186 5.90 9.22 4.78
CA VAL A 186 5.65 10.32 5.74
C VAL A 186 6.27 11.63 5.25
N ALA A 187 7.52 11.61 4.80
CA ALA A 187 8.17 12.78 4.24
C ALA A 187 7.55 13.22 2.90
N GLY A 188 7.16 12.26 2.06
CA GLY A 188 6.52 12.51 0.77
C GLY A 188 5.19 13.25 0.92
N HIS A 189 4.32 12.79 1.82
CA HIS A 189 3.08 13.50 2.15
C HIS A 189 3.33 14.89 2.72
N ALA A 190 4.30 15.03 3.63
CA ALA A 190 4.56 16.28 4.33
C ALA A 190 5.19 17.36 3.44
N THR A 191 6.23 17.01 2.69
CA THR A 191 7.07 17.99 1.97
C THR A 191 7.31 17.66 0.50
N GLY A 192 6.81 16.53 0.00
CA GLY A 192 6.94 16.10 -1.39
C GLY A 192 8.11 15.16 -1.62
N SER A 193 7.96 14.25 -2.58
CA SER A 193 8.99 13.31 -3.04
C SER A 193 10.19 14.02 -3.68
N GLU A 194 10.02 15.27 -4.12
CA GLU A 194 11.13 16.09 -4.62
C GLU A 194 11.90 16.85 -3.52
N SER A 195 11.49 16.75 -2.25
CA SER A 195 12.08 17.55 -1.17
C SER A 195 13.47 17.07 -0.72
N SER A 196 14.22 17.96 -0.07
CA SER A 196 15.49 17.59 0.60
C SER A 196 15.27 16.65 1.78
N GLU A 197 14.12 16.77 2.47
CA GLU A 197 13.76 15.89 3.58
C GLU A 197 13.52 14.46 3.11
N TRP A 198 12.76 14.26 2.03
CA TRP A 198 12.57 12.96 1.41
C TRP A 198 13.91 12.37 0.94
N THR A 199 14.76 13.22 0.32
CA THR A 199 16.10 12.82 -0.13
C THR A 199 17.00 12.37 1.03
N ASN A 200 16.96 13.04 2.18
CA ASN A 200 17.73 12.65 3.37
C ASN A 200 17.29 11.28 3.90
N TRP A 201 15.99 11.00 3.95
CA TRP A 201 15.49 9.67 4.33
C TRP A 201 15.92 8.58 3.35
N LEU A 202 16.00 8.90 2.06
CA LEU A 202 16.49 7.98 1.04
C LEU A 202 17.97 7.65 1.24
N GLU A 203 18.80 8.63 1.60
CA GLU A 203 20.22 8.41 1.91
C GLU A 203 20.40 7.52 3.14
N ILE A 204 19.61 7.76 4.21
CA ILE A 204 19.62 6.94 5.43
C ILE A 204 19.23 5.49 5.11
N LEU A 205 18.16 5.30 4.33
CA LEU A 205 17.72 3.99 3.88
C LEU A 205 18.80 3.28 3.03
N ASP A 206 19.39 3.97 2.05
CA ASP A 206 20.41 3.40 1.17
C ASP A 206 21.63 2.94 1.96
N ALA A 207 22.06 3.72 2.95
CA ALA A 207 23.14 3.35 3.87
C ALA A 207 22.80 2.11 4.69
N ALA A 208 21.60 2.05 5.27
CA ALA A 208 21.15 0.89 6.05
C ALA A 208 21.05 -0.37 5.17
N VAL A 209 20.58 -0.26 3.93
CA VAL A 209 20.51 -1.37 2.97
C VAL A 209 21.90 -1.87 2.60
N ARG A 210 22.88 -0.98 2.43
CA ARG A 210 24.27 -1.39 2.20
C ARG A 210 24.81 -2.22 3.37
N GLU A 211 24.63 -1.74 4.60
CA GLU A 211 25.08 -2.43 5.81
C GLU A 211 24.40 -3.80 5.98
N LEU A 212 23.09 -3.88 5.73
CA LEU A 212 22.37 -5.15 5.75
C LEU A 212 22.87 -6.10 4.66
N SER A 213 23.13 -5.59 3.45
CA SER A 213 23.66 -6.41 2.35
C SER A 213 24.99 -7.08 2.71
N ASP A 214 25.85 -6.40 3.46
CA ASP A 214 27.14 -6.94 3.90
C ASP A 214 26.99 -7.99 5.01
N ALA A 215 25.86 -7.98 5.73
CA ALA A 215 25.54 -8.92 6.80
C ALA A 215 24.84 -10.21 6.31
N LEU A 216 24.36 -10.26 5.06
CA LEU A 216 23.67 -11.42 4.51
C LEU A 216 24.62 -12.62 4.36
N GLY A 217 24.20 -13.77 4.88
CA GLY A 217 24.84 -15.06 4.65
C GLY A 217 24.52 -15.68 3.28
N PRO A 218 25.15 -16.83 2.94
CA PRO A 218 24.96 -17.49 1.65
C PRO A 218 23.54 -17.99 1.39
N ASP A 219 22.79 -18.29 2.45
CA ASP A 219 21.41 -18.80 2.38
C ASP A 219 20.36 -17.72 2.69
N ASP A 220 20.76 -16.44 2.74
CA ASP A 220 19.88 -15.33 3.09
C ASP A 220 19.44 -14.59 1.83
N GLY A 221 18.13 -14.55 1.58
CA GLY A 221 17.54 -13.81 0.47
C GLY A 221 16.95 -12.49 0.95
N LEU A 222 17.21 -11.40 0.23
CA LEU A 222 16.58 -10.09 0.51
C LEU A 222 15.82 -9.60 -0.73
N ILE A 223 14.55 -9.28 -0.53
CA ILE A 223 13.71 -8.53 -1.48
C ILE A 223 13.47 -7.14 -0.91
N ILE A 224 13.67 -6.11 -1.74
CA ILE A 224 13.32 -4.73 -1.43
C ILE A 224 12.24 -4.28 -2.40
N THR A 225 11.13 -3.78 -1.89
CA THR A 225 10.01 -3.29 -2.70
C THR A 225 9.24 -2.18 -1.97
N ALA A 226 8.16 -1.71 -2.59
CA ALA A 226 7.28 -0.69 -2.04
C ALA A 226 5.81 -1.09 -2.27
N ASP A 227 4.93 -0.47 -1.51
CA ASP A 227 3.48 -0.56 -1.61
C ASP A 227 2.88 0.45 -2.60
N HIS A 228 3.55 1.57 -2.85
CA HIS A 228 3.25 2.49 -3.94
C HIS A 228 4.43 3.44 -4.15
N GLY A 229 4.34 4.26 -5.20
CA GLY A 229 5.06 5.51 -5.30
C GLY A 229 4.23 6.70 -4.85
N VAL A 230 4.71 7.90 -5.16
CA VAL A 230 4.11 9.18 -4.74
C VAL A 230 4.18 10.16 -5.91
N VAL A 231 3.17 11.02 -6.01
CA VAL A 231 3.09 12.15 -6.93
C VAL A 231 2.93 13.44 -6.14
N ASP A 232 3.79 14.40 -6.41
CA ASP A 232 3.69 15.74 -5.81
C ASP A 232 2.63 16.55 -6.56
N ILE A 233 1.65 17.08 -5.84
CA ILE A 233 0.54 17.86 -6.38
C ILE A 233 0.63 19.29 -5.84
N ALA A 234 0.76 20.26 -6.74
CA ALA A 234 0.75 21.66 -6.36
C ALA A 234 -0.62 22.08 -5.82
N GLU A 235 -0.66 22.98 -4.84
CA GLU A 235 -1.90 23.37 -4.15
C GLU A 235 -2.98 23.91 -5.11
N HIS A 236 -2.61 24.63 -6.16
CA HIS A 236 -3.56 25.15 -7.15
C HIS A 236 -4.20 24.06 -8.02
N ASN A 237 -3.70 22.83 -7.97
CA ASN A 237 -4.29 21.65 -8.61
C ASN A 237 -5.17 20.83 -7.64
N HIS A 238 -5.44 21.36 -6.44
CA HIS A 238 -6.43 20.77 -5.54
C HIS A 238 -7.84 21.18 -5.96
N VAL A 239 -8.71 20.20 -6.14
CA VAL A 239 -10.08 20.38 -6.61
C VAL A 239 -11.03 20.21 -5.44
N LEU A 240 -11.76 21.27 -5.09
CA LEU A 240 -12.90 21.21 -4.18
C LEU A 240 -14.15 20.87 -4.99
N PHE A 241 -14.61 19.62 -4.93
CA PHE A 241 -15.69 19.15 -5.77
C PHE A 241 -17.09 19.47 -5.21
N ASP A 242 -17.18 19.79 -3.91
CA ASP A 242 -18.44 20.12 -3.23
C ASP A 242 -19.02 21.50 -3.64
N GLY A 243 -18.23 22.31 -4.37
CA GLY A 243 -18.73 23.54 -4.99
C GLY A 243 -19.74 23.31 -6.12
N GLU A 244 -19.80 22.10 -6.68
CA GLU A 244 -20.76 21.70 -7.71
C GLU A 244 -21.79 20.74 -7.13
N ALA A 245 -22.99 21.25 -6.83
CA ALA A 245 -24.06 20.46 -6.20
C ALA A 245 -24.40 19.18 -6.99
N ALA A 246 -24.27 19.20 -8.32
CA ALA A 246 -24.51 18.03 -9.17
C ALA A 246 -23.51 16.88 -8.95
N LEU A 247 -22.32 17.13 -8.40
CA LEU A 247 -21.32 16.10 -8.11
C LEU A 247 -21.56 15.37 -6.78
N VAL A 248 -22.40 15.93 -5.91
CA VAL A 248 -22.63 15.43 -4.54
C VAL A 248 -24.11 15.17 -4.23
N ASP A 249 -25.01 15.40 -5.18
CA ASP A 249 -26.45 15.17 -5.00
C ASP A 249 -26.75 13.70 -4.69
N GLY A 250 -27.39 13.45 -3.55
CA GLY A 250 -27.69 12.08 -3.10
C GLY A 250 -26.48 11.25 -2.71
N VAL A 251 -25.31 11.86 -2.48
CA VAL A 251 -24.12 11.19 -1.93
C VAL A 251 -24.18 11.19 -0.40
N ARG A 252 -24.25 10.00 0.21
CA ARG A 252 -24.28 9.81 1.66
C ARG A 252 -22.87 9.85 2.27
N HIS A 253 -21.94 9.09 1.69
CA HIS A 253 -20.57 8.99 2.19
C HIS A 253 -19.55 9.26 1.08
N VAL A 254 -18.44 9.89 1.45
CA VAL A 254 -17.24 10.01 0.63
C VAL A 254 -16.12 9.25 1.33
N ALA A 255 -15.61 8.22 0.66
CA ALA A 255 -14.50 7.38 1.10
C ALA A 255 -13.36 7.40 0.07
N GLY A 256 -12.39 6.50 0.20
CA GLY A 256 -11.17 6.45 -0.59
C GLY A 256 -10.10 7.42 -0.09
N GLU A 257 -9.46 8.12 -1.01
CA GLU A 257 -8.38 9.09 -0.78
C GLU A 257 -8.39 10.18 -1.86
N PRO A 258 -7.65 11.30 -1.69
CA PRO A 258 -7.74 12.43 -2.63
C PRO A 258 -7.45 12.09 -4.10
N ARG A 259 -6.70 11.02 -4.35
CA ARG A 259 -6.41 10.53 -5.70
C ARG A 259 -7.42 9.53 -6.22
N CYS A 260 -8.20 8.89 -5.35
CA CYS A 260 -9.21 7.92 -5.72
C CYS A 260 -10.41 8.05 -4.77
N LEU A 261 -11.37 8.92 -5.11
CA LEU A 261 -12.61 9.02 -4.33
C LEU A 261 -13.46 7.78 -4.54
N GLN A 262 -14.17 7.39 -3.48
CA GLN A 262 -15.21 6.38 -3.52
C GLN A 262 -16.49 7.00 -2.97
N LEU A 263 -17.45 7.31 -3.85
CA LEU A 263 -18.72 7.91 -3.46
C LEU A 263 -19.74 6.82 -3.22
N HIS A 264 -20.45 6.91 -2.10
CA HIS A 264 -21.57 6.02 -1.76
C HIS A 264 -22.86 6.83 -1.76
N PHE A 265 -23.82 6.41 -2.57
CA PHE A 265 -25.11 7.08 -2.67
C PHE A 265 -26.00 6.75 -1.47
N GLU A 266 -27.00 7.60 -1.24
CA GLU A 266 -28.08 7.30 -0.31
C GLU A 266 -28.80 6.00 -0.70
N PRO A 267 -29.22 5.17 0.27
CA PRO A 267 -29.94 3.93 -0.01
C PRO A 267 -31.21 4.12 -0.85
N ASP A 268 -31.87 5.27 -0.73
CA ASP A 268 -33.08 5.65 -1.47
C ASP A 268 -32.81 6.52 -2.71
N ALA A 269 -31.54 6.80 -3.04
CA ALA A 269 -31.20 7.52 -4.26
C ALA A 269 -31.68 6.76 -5.50
N SER A 270 -32.53 7.41 -6.30
CA SER A 270 -33.13 6.80 -7.49
C SER A 270 -32.08 6.48 -8.56
N ALA A 271 -32.36 5.50 -9.43
CA ALA A 271 -31.49 5.18 -10.56
C ALA A 271 -31.21 6.40 -11.46
N GLY A 272 -32.20 7.29 -11.65
CA GLY A 272 -32.03 8.53 -12.41
C GLY A 272 -31.08 9.52 -11.74
N GLN A 273 -31.17 9.67 -10.41
CA GLN A 273 -30.27 10.53 -9.64
C GLN A 273 -28.83 10.01 -9.67
N ARG A 274 -28.64 8.70 -9.44
CA ARG A 274 -27.33 8.04 -9.52
C ARG A 274 -26.69 8.24 -10.91
N ALA A 275 -27.47 8.04 -11.98
CA ALA A 275 -26.99 8.25 -13.35
C ALA A 275 -26.61 9.72 -13.60
N ALA A 276 -27.42 10.68 -13.14
CA ALA A 276 -27.14 12.10 -13.30
C ALA A 276 -25.82 12.52 -12.62
N VAL A 277 -25.51 12.00 -11.43
CA VAL A 277 -24.24 12.28 -10.74
C VAL A 277 -23.06 11.65 -11.48
N VAL A 278 -23.20 10.40 -11.96
CA VAL A 278 -22.16 9.75 -12.77
C VAL A 278 -21.86 10.57 -14.03
N ASP A 279 -22.90 11.03 -14.73
CA ASP A 279 -22.75 11.86 -15.93
C ASP A 279 -22.14 13.23 -15.62
N ALA A 280 -22.51 13.84 -14.48
CA ALA A 280 -21.92 15.10 -14.02
C ALA A 280 -20.40 14.94 -13.76
N TRP A 281 -19.98 13.88 -13.06
CA TRP A 281 -18.56 13.58 -12.84
C TRP A 281 -17.83 13.32 -14.16
N ARG A 282 -18.43 12.56 -15.08
CA ARG A 282 -17.82 12.31 -16.40
C ARG A 282 -17.65 13.60 -17.19
N ALA A 283 -18.64 14.49 -17.19
CA ALA A 283 -18.59 15.76 -17.88
C ALA A 283 -17.56 16.73 -17.28
N ALA A 284 -17.56 16.89 -15.96
CA ALA A 284 -16.66 17.82 -15.26
C ALA A 284 -15.21 17.30 -15.25
N GLU A 285 -15.01 16.02 -14.98
CA GLU A 285 -13.72 15.48 -14.54
C GLU A 285 -13.14 14.40 -15.47
N GLY A 286 -13.91 13.85 -16.41
CA GLY A 286 -13.47 12.76 -17.29
C GLY A 286 -12.24 13.07 -18.16
N HIS A 287 -11.91 14.35 -18.35
CA HIS A 287 -10.71 14.78 -19.06
C HIS A 287 -9.42 14.67 -18.22
N ARG A 288 -9.54 14.48 -16.90
CA ARG A 288 -8.42 14.43 -15.94
C ARG A 288 -8.53 13.34 -14.86
N ALA A 289 -9.62 12.57 -14.85
CA ALA A 289 -9.83 11.39 -14.00
C ALA A 289 -10.54 10.26 -14.77
N TRP A 290 -10.31 9.03 -14.34
CA TRP A 290 -11.14 7.88 -14.68
C TRP A 290 -12.37 7.87 -13.77
N ILE A 291 -13.54 7.96 -14.39
CA ILE A 291 -14.84 7.96 -13.71
C ILE A 291 -15.53 6.65 -14.02
N ALA A 292 -15.66 5.77 -13.03
CA ALA A 292 -16.20 4.44 -13.20
C ALA A 292 -17.25 4.15 -12.14
N THR A 293 -18.41 3.60 -12.52
CA THR A 293 -19.31 3.00 -11.53
C THR A 293 -18.63 1.78 -10.89
N ARG A 294 -19.17 1.32 -9.75
CA ARG A 294 -18.70 0.09 -9.09
C ARG A 294 -18.62 -1.08 -10.08
N ASP A 295 -19.70 -1.30 -10.82
CA ASP A 295 -19.82 -2.42 -11.76
C ASP A 295 -18.80 -2.30 -12.91
N GLU A 296 -18.57 -1.09 -13.42
CA GLU A 296 -17.57 -0.82 -14.46
C GLU A 296 -16.15 -1.11 -13.95
N ALA A 297 -15.82 -0.66 -12.73
CA ALA A 297 -14.51 -0.89 -12.13
C ALA A 297 -14.25 -2.37 -11.84
N ILE A 298 -15.26 -3.11 -11.36
CA ILE A 298 -15.17 -4.55 -11.12
C ILE A 298 -15.02 -5.31 -12.44
N ALA A 299 -15.84 -4.97 -13.45
CA ALA A 299 -15.75 -5.59 -14.77
C ALA A 299 -14.40 -5.31 -15.45
N ALA A 300 -13.79 -4.16 -15.18
CA ALA A 300 -12.44 -3.82 -15.63
C ALA A 300 -11.31 -4.46 -14.79
N GLY A 301 -11.64 -5.24 -13.76
CA GLY A 301 -10.68 -5.97 -12.94
C GLY A 301 -9.91 -5.12 -11.94
N TRP A 302 -10.39 -3.92 -11.57
CA TRP A 302 -9.64 -2.99 -10.70
C TRP A 302 -9.30 -3.58 -9.34
N PHE A 303 -10.10 -4.53 -8.85
CA PHE A 303 -9.96 -5.15 -7.53
C PHE A 303 -9.69 -6.66 -7.62
N GLY A 304 -9.42 -7.20 -8.80
CA GLY A 304 -9.42 -8.65 -9.03
C GLY A 304 -10.83 -9.26 -8.85
N GLU A 305 -10.89 -10.53 -8.43
CA GLU A 305 -12.16 -11.17 -8.09
C GLU A 305 -12.72 -10.58 -6.78
N VAL A 306 -13.97 -10.13 -6.78
CA VAL A 306 -14.62 -9.47 -5.64
C VAL A 306 -15.58 -10.40 -4.94
N ARG A 307 -15.39 -10.60 -3.63
CA ARG A 307 -16.32 -11.33 -2.77
C ARG A 307 -17.54 -10.49 -2.43
N ASP A 308 -18.68 -11.15 -2.25
CA ASP A 308 -19.95 -10.50 -1.91
C ASP A 308 -19.86 -9.65 -0.64
N GLU A 309 -19.08 -10.07 0.36
CA GLU A 309 -18.93 -9.30 1.62
C GLU A 309 -18.02 -8.06 1.47
N VAL A 310 -17.23 -8.00 0.40
CA VAL A 310 -16.34 -6.88 0.07
C VAL A 310 -17.05 -5.86 -0.81
N LEU A 311 -17.98 -6.30 -1.66
CA LEU A 311 -18.71 -5.47 -2.62
C LEU A 311 -19.28 -4.16 -2.00
N PRO A 312 -19.92 -4.16 -0.82
CA PRO A 312 -20.49 -2.93 -0.24
C PRO A 312 -19.44 -1.93 0.26
N ARG A 313 -18.18 -2.36 0.43
CA ARG A 313 -17.08 -1.49 0.87
C ARG A 313 -16.52 -0.64 -0.27
N ILE A 314 -16.72 -1.07 -1.52
CA ILE A 314 -16.29 -0.35 -2.72
C ILE A 314 -17.31 0.77 -3.00
N GLY A 315 -16.87 1.97 -3.36
CA GLY A 315 -17.76 3.07 -3.77
C GLY A 315 -18.74 2.66 -4.88
N ASP A 316 -19.93 3.28 -4.90
CA ASP A 316 -20.87 3.16 -6.03
C ASP A 316 -20.32 3.87 -7.28
N LEU A 317 -19.57 4.95 -7.07
CA LEU A 317 -18.84 5.69 -8.10
C LEU A 317 -17.40 5.92 -7.64
N LEU A 318 -16.45 5.60 -8.50
CA LEU A 318 -15.02 5.80 -8.29
C LEU A 318 -14.51 6.94 -9.17
N VAL A 319 -13.75 7.85 -8.56
CA VAL A 319 -13.10 8.99 -9.22
C VAL A 319 -11.59 8.82 -9.03
N ALA A 320 -10.96 8.08 -9.93
CA ALA A 320 -9.52 7.83 -9.89
C ALA A 320 -8.81 8.88 -10.74
N ALA A 321 -8.06 9.76 -10.11
CA ALA A 321 -7.42 10.89 -10.77
C ALA A 321 -6.32 10.42 -11.74
N ARG A 322 -6.25 10.98 -12.94
CA ARG A 322 -5.27 10.59 -13.99
C ARG A 322 -4.14 11.60 -14.14
N LYS A 323 -4.45 12.89 -13.99
CA LYS A 323 -3.46 13.98 -14.04
C LYS A 323 -3.00 14.35 -12.63
N GLY A 324 -2.04 15.25 -12.51
CA GLY A 324 -1.55 15.79 -11.24
C GLY A 324 -2.58 16.69 -10.54
N ILE A 325 -3.65 16.09 -10.03
CA ILE A 325 -4.72 16.73 -9.24
C ILE A 325 -5.00 15.91 -7.97
N ALA A 326 -5.56 16.56 -6.95
CA ALA A 326 -6.07 15.90 -5.76
C ALA A 326 -7.47 16.44 -5.45
N TYR A 327 -8.42 15.54 -5.21
CA TYR A 327 -9.80 15.88 -4.91
C TYR A 327 -10.02 15.98 -3.41
N TYR A 328 -10.80 16.97 -3.02
CA TYR A 328 -11.13 17.22 -1.63
C TYR A 328 -12.59 17.58 -1.47
N ASP A 329 -13.17 17.10 -0.37
CA ASP A 329 -14.49 17.50 0.07
C ASP A 329 -14.38 18.69 1.03
N GLY A 330 -14.71 19.90 0.55
CA GLY A 330 -14.70 21.13 1.34
C GLY A 330 -15.58 21.08 2.59
N ARG A 331 -16.57 20.18 2.65
CA ARG A 331 -17.44 19.97 3.81
C ARG A 331 -16.73 19.30 4.99
N THR A 332 -15.66 18.55 4.71
CA THR A 332 -14.92 17.73 5.69
C THR A 332 -13.49 18.21 5.94
N LEU A 333 -12.99 19.10 5.08
CA LEU A 333 -11.67 19.71 5.24
C LEU A 333 -11.63 20.62 6.48
N GLY A 334 -10.92 20.17 7.52
CA GLY A 334 -10.44 21.08 8.57
C GLY A 334 -9.38 22.06 8.03
N HIS A 335 -9.04 23.10 8.81
CA HIS A 335 -8.02 24.12 8.47
C HIS A 335 -6.56 23.60 8.41
N GLY A 336 -6.33 22.31 8.18
CA GLY A 336 -5.00 21.70 8.13
C GLY A 336 -4.24 22.00 6.84
N THR A 337 -2.91 22.00 6.94
CA THR A 337 -2.00 22.06 5.78
C THR A 337 -2.30 20.91 4.83
N ARG A 338 -2.62 21.24 3.58
CA ARG A 338 -2.78 20.27 2.50
C ARG A 338 -1.44 19.55 2.28
N MET A 339 -1.50 18.26 1.98
CA MET A 339 -0.31 17.45 1.69
C MET A 339 0.34 17.91 0.38
N VAL A 340 1.61 17.54 0.18
CA VAL A 340 2.32 17.77 -1.08
C VAL A 340 2.32 16.50 -1.92
N GLY A 341 2.79 15.38 -1.35
CA GLY A 341 2.78 14.08 -1.99
C GLY A 341 1.45 13.35 -1.82
N TYR A 342 1.03 12.64 -2.87
CA TYR A 342 -0.19 11.86 -2.91
C TYR A 342 0.02 10.53 -3.64
N HIS A 343 -0.84 9.57 -3.33
CA HIS A 343 -0.97 8.30 -4.03
C HIS A 343 -2.44 7.84 -3.96
N GLY A 344 -2.78 6.68 -4.54
CA GLY A 344 -4.11 6.09 -4.50
C GLY A 344 -4.73 5.75 -5.85
N SER A 345 -4.19 6.30 -6.95
CA SER A 345 -4.71 6.11 -8.31
C SER A 345 -3.79 5.28 -9.22
N TRP A 346 -4.14 5.21 -10.51
CA TRP A 346 -3.47 4.42 -11.54
C TRP A 346 -2.29 5.12 -12.23
N SER A 347 -1.84 6.30 -11.77
CA SER A 347 -0.70 6.93 -12.46
C SER A 347 0.55 6.04 -12.36
N PRO A 348 1.40 5.97 -13.40
CA PRO A 348 2.61 5.16 -13.36
C PRO A 348 3.54 5.50 -12.19
N GLU A 349 3.56 6.76 -11.76
CA GLU A 349 4.32 7.25 -10.62
C GLU A 349 3.84 6.67 -9.28
N GLU A 350 2.54 6.43 -9.15
CA GLU A 350 1.92 5.78 -7.98
C GLU A 350 2.07 4.25 -8.05
N LEU A 351 1.91 3.67 -9.24
CA LEU A 351 1.74 2.23 -9.42
C LEU A 351 3.06 1.46 -9.53
N ARG A 352 4.09 2.06 -10.13
CA ARG A 352 5.34 1.35 -10.45
C ARG A 352 6.34 1.44 -9.31
N VAL A 353 6.65 0.29 -8.71
CA VAL A 353 7.52 0.16 -7.54
C VAL A 353 8.74 -0.72 -7.86
N PRO A 354 9.88 -0.54 -7.17
CA PRO A 354 11.04 -1.38 -7.37
C PRO A 354 10.80 -2.81 -6.86
N LEU A 355 11.46 -3.78 -7.47
CA LEU A 355 11.62 -5.15 -6.96
C LEU A 355 13.11 -5.50 -7.02
N LEU A 356 13.85 -5.11 -5.98
CA LEU A 356 15.29 -5.30 -5.90
C LEU A 356 15.61 -6.59 -5.17
N ARG A 357 16.70 -7.24 -5.60
CA ARG A 357 17.11 -8.55 -5.09
C ARG A 357 18.56 -8.50 -4.61
N LEU A 358 18.79 -9.03 -3.41
CA LEU A 358 20.11 -9.12 -2.77
C LEU A 358 20.31 -10.51 -2.13
N GLY A 359 21.55 -10.78 -1.72
CA GLY A 359 21.95 -12.05 -1.12
C GLY A 359 21.76 -13.23 -2.09
N ALA A 360 21.17 -14.32 -1.59
CA ALA A 360 20.86 -15.51 -2.37
C ALA A 360 20.01 -15.22 -3.62
N PHE A 361 19.28 -14.10 -3.66
CA PHE A 361 18.37 -13.75 -4.76
C PHE A 361 18.99 -12.89 -5.87
N ARG A 362 20.29 -12.54 -5.80
CA ARG A 362 20.95 -11.62 -6.75
C ARG A 362 21.18 -12.20 -8.17
N ARG A 363 20.79 -13.45 -8.43
CA ARG A 363 21.10 -14.17 -9.69
C ARG A 363 20.23 -13.76 -10.87
#